data_AF-A0A2K1J3W6-F1
#
_entry.id   AF-A0A2K1J3W6-F1
#
_cell.length_a   1.000
_cell.length_b   1.000
_cell.length_c   1.000
_cell.angle_alpha   90.00
_cell.angle_beta   90.00
_cell.angle_gamma   90.00
#
_symmetry.space_group_name_H-M   'P 1'
#
loop_
_entity.id
_entity.type
_entity.pdbx_description
1 polymer ?
#
loop_
_entity_poly.entity_id
_entity_poly.type
_entity_poly.pdbx_seq_one_letter_code
_entity_poly.pdbx_strand_id
1 'polypeptide(L)' 'MDLELSFQLHLDWSAIELRGVLTQKDDEGWKYVIIFISRSNNNTESNYSSYEGQILVVIW' A
#
# COMPACT_ATOMS: atom_id res chain seq x y z
N MET A 1 10.65 -14.68 -2.79
CA MET A 1 10.21 -13.58 -3.67
C MET A 1 10.81 -13.86 -5.01
N ASP A 2 9.96 -14.22 -5.96
CA ASP A 2 10.37 -14.32 -7.36
C ASP A 2 10.28 -12.92 -7.97
N LEU A 3 11.17 -12.53 -8.87
CA LEU A 3 11.10 -11.21 -9.52
C LEU A 3 10.35 -11.27 -10.85
N GLU A 4 10.12 -12.46 -11.40
CA GLU A 4 9.41 -12.67 -12.67
C GLU A 4 7.89 -12.70 -12.50
N LEU A 5 7.42 -12.96 -11.28
CA LEU A 5 6.01 -13.00 -10.94
C LEU A 5 5.41 -11.62 -10.67
N SER A 6 4.15 -11.43 -11.07
CA SER A 6 3.44 -10.17 -10.86
C SER A 6 3.27 -9.83 -9.38
N PHE A 7 3.51 -8.56 -9.05
CA PHE A 7 3.27 -7.98 -7.73
C PHE A 7 1.91 -7.27 -7.71
N GLN A 8 1.21 -7.40 -6.58
CA GLN A 8 -0.01 -6.67 -6.28
C GLN A 8 0.18 -5.84 -5.01
N LEU A 9 0.10 -4.53 -5.17
CA LEU A 9 0.21 -3.58 -4.08
C LEU A 9 -1.20 -3.16 -3.64
N HIS A 10 -1.54 -3.45 -2.39
CA HIS A 10 -2.78 -3.02 -1.75
C HIS A 10 -2.46 -1.85 -0.85
N LEU A 11 -3.07 -0.70 -1.11
CA LEU A 11 -2.82 0.53 -0.36
C LEU A 11 -4.11 1.04 0.26
N ASP A 12 -3.99 1.60 1.45
CA ASP A 12 -5.08 2.23 2.17
C ASP A 12 -4.58 3.48 2.90
N TRP A 13 -5.44 4.49 2.95
CA TRP A 13 -5.14 5.76 3.59
C TRP A 13 -6.18 6.07 4.66
N SER A 14 -5.71 6.54 5.81
CA SER A 14 -6.54 7.14 6.85
C SER A 14 -5.96 8.49 7.27
N ALA A 15 -6.74 9.31 7.96
CA ALA A 15 -6.24 10.57 8.52
C ALA A 15 -5.06 10.38 9.51
N ILE A 16 -4.89 9.18 10.07
CA ILE A 16 -3.85 8.86 11.05
C ILE A 16 -2.59 8.35 10.35
N GLU A 17 -2.74 7.50 9.34
CA GLU A 17 -1.62 6.79 8.71
C GLU A 17 -1.92 6.24 7.32
N LEU A 18 -0.83 5.99 6.61
CA LEU A 18 -0.72 5.24 5.37
C LEU A 18 -0.48 3.76 5.69
N ARG A 19 -1.15 2.86 4.96
CA ARG A 19 -0.96 1.42 5.08
C ARG A 19 -0.82 0.79 3.70
N GLY A 20 0.05 -0.19 3.59
CA GLY A 20 0.31 -0.92 2.36
C GLY A 20 0.65 -2.38 2.61
N VAL A 21 0.21 -3.25 1.71
CA VAL A 21 0.59 -4.67 1.67
C VAL A 21 1.03 -5.00 0.26
N LEU A 22 2.29 -5.40 0.11
CA LEU A 22 2.79 -5.95 -1.13
C LEU A 22 2.56 -7.46 -1.10
N THR A 23 1.83 -7.94 -2.08
CA THR A 23 1.57 -9.36 -2.29
C THR A 23 2.10 -9.78 -3.65
N GLN A 24 2.35 -11.08 -3.82
CA GLN A 24 2.75 -11.67 -5.09
C GLN A 24 1.91 -12.91 -5.33
N LYS A 25 1.55 -13.11 -6.59
CA LYS A 25 0.78 -14.27 -7.04
C LYS A 25 1.68 -15.18 -7.85
N ASP A 26 1.69 -16.47 -7.56
CA ASP A 26 2.37 -17.47 -8.39
C ASP A 26 1.50 -17.96 -9.55
N ASP A 27 2.09 -18.74 -10.46
CA ASP A 27 1.43 -19.27 -11.65
C ASP A 27 0.32 -20.28 -11.30
N GLU A 28 0.38 -20.90 -10.12
CA GLU A 28 -0.63 -21.81 -9.57
C GLU A 28 -1.81 -21.06 -8.92
N GLY A 29 -1.64 -19.75 -8.70
CA GLY A 29 -2.67 -18.85 -8.22
C GLY A 29 -2.63 -18.52 -6.74
N TRP A 30 -1.64 -19.02 -6.00
CA TRP A 30 -1.42 -18.72 -4.59
C TRP A 30 -0.92 -17.30 -4.40
N LYS A 31 -1.48 -16.61 -3.40
CA LYS A 31 -1.06 -15.27 -3.01
C LYS A 31 -0.20 -15.32 -1.75
N TYR A 32 1.00 -14.77 -1.85
CA TYR A 32 1.92 -14.62 -0.74
C TYR A 32 2.05 -13.16 -0.35
N VAL A 33 2.06 -12.88 0.95
CA VAL A 33 2.39 -11.56 1.46
C VAL A 33 3.91 -11.44 1.53
N ILE A 34 4.45 -10.39 0.91
CA ILE A 34 5.90 -10.12 0.89
C ILE A 34 6.27 -9.16 2.02
N ILE A 35 5.59 -8.02 2.08
CA ILE A 35 5.91 -6.96 3.04
C ILE A 35 4.66 -6.17 3.41
N PHE A 36 4.63 -5.74 4.68
CA PHE A 36 3.70 -4.74 5.20
C PHE A 36 4.44 -3.41 5.32
N ILE A 37 3.81 -2.34 4.87
CA ILE A 37 4.33 -0.97 4.93
C ILE A 37 3.31 -0.14 5.70
N SER A 38 3.77 0.65 6.66
CA SER A 38 2.92 1.57 7.41
C SER A 38 3.70 2.81 7.80
N ARG A 39 3.07 3.98 7.70
CA ARG A 39 3.70 5.25 8.07
C ARG A 39 2.65 6.24 8.56
N SER A 40 2.89 6.81 9.73
CA SER A 40 2.01 7.84 10.29
C SER A 40 2.02 9.12 9.45
N ASN A 41 0.86 9.76 9.34
CA ASN A 41 0.71 11.02 8.63
C ASN A 41 1.27 12.19 9.46
N ASN A 42 1.78 13.20 8.77
CA ASN A 42 2.07 14.50 9.39
C ASN A 42 0.80 15.36 9.48
N ASN A 43 0.86 16.48 10.21
CA ASN A 43 -0.29 17.37 10.41
C ASN A 43 -0.95 17.83 9.10
N THR A 44 -0.20 18.00 8.02
CA THR A 44 -0.76 18.44 6.73
C THR A 44 -1.50 17.30 6.06
N GLU A 45 -0.87 16.13 5.99
CA GLU A 45 -1.41 14.93 5.34
C GLU A 45 -2.65 14.42 6.08
N SER A 46 -2.70 14.54 7.41
CA SER A 46 -3.89 14.19 8.21
C SER A 46 -5.14 15.01 7.87
N ASN A 47 -4.97 16.18 7.25
CA ASN A 47 -6.07 17.06 6.85
C ASN A 47 -6.50 16.89 5.39
N TYR A 48 -5.89 15.95 4.64
CA TYR A 48 -6.27 15.67 3.27
C TYR A 48 -7.68 15.11 3.17
N SER A 49 -8.36 15.47 2.09
CA SER A 49 -9.59 14.78 1.69
C SER A 49 -9.28 13.33 1.34
N SER A 50 -10.29 12.46 1.39
CA SER A 50 -10.09 11.02 1.10
C SER A 50 -9.46 10.76 -0.26
N TYR A 51 -9.74 11.59 -1.27
CA TYR A 51 -9.15 11.47 -2.61
C TYR A 51 -7.67 11.84 -2.62
N GLU A 52 -7.31 12.96 -1.99
CA GLU A 52 -5.91 13.40 -1.87
C GLU A 52 -5.08 12.40 -1.06
N GLY A 53 -5.67 11.83 0.01
CA GLY A 53 -5.05 10.77 0.81
C GLY A 53 -4.81 9.48 0.03
N GLN A 54 -5.78 9.06 -0.79
CA GLN A 54 -5.62 7.91 -1.68
C GLN A 54 -4.52 8.12 -2.72
N ILE A 55 -4.33 9.34 -3.24
CA ILE A 55 -3.23 9.63 -4.15
C ILE A 55 -1.90 9.63 -3.39
N LEU A 56 -1.87 10.21 -2.19
CA LEU A 56 -0.67 10.24 -1.34
C LEU A 56 -0.13 8.84 -1.07
N VAL A 57 -1.00 7.89 -0.72
CA VAL A 57 -0.56 6.51 -0.43
C VAL A 57 0.01 5.79 -1.66
N VAL A 58 -0.40 6.18 -2.87
CA VAL A 58 0.11 5.59 -4.13
C VAL A 58 1.47 6.15 -4.54
N ILE A 59 1.76 7.41 -4.23
CA ILE A 59 3.00 8.09 -4.66
C ILE A 59 4.16 7.91 -3.67
N TRP A 60 3.85 7.73 -2.39
CA TRP A 60 4.84 7.61 -1.32
C TRP A 60 5.67 6.31 -1.44
#